data_AF-A0A3Q7PL49-F1
#
_entry.id   AF-A0A3Q7PL49-F1
#
_cell.length_a   1.000
_cell.length_b   1.000
_cell.length_c   1.000
_cell.angle_alpha   90.00
_cell.angle_beta   90.00
_cell.angle_gamma   90.00
#
_symmetry.space_group_name_H-M   'P 1'
#
loop_
_entity.id
_entity.type
_entity.pdbx_description
1 polymer ?
#
loop_
_entity_poly.entity_id
_entity_poly.type
_entity_poly.pdbx_seq_one_letter_code
_entity_poly.pdbx_strand_id
1 'polypeptide(L)'
;KSGEPGAVWRRAEDLRNPFRKPLGSWALEVIPMASPQTLLLCLLVLAVTEGWGRQAAIPGCHLHPFNVTVRSDRQGTCQGSHVAQACVGHCESSAFPSRYSVLVASGYRHNVTSVSQCCTISGLKKVKVQLQCGGDRREELEIFTARACQCDMCRLSRY
;
A
#
# COMPACT_ATOMS: atom_id res chain seq x y z
N LYS A 1 -42.84 -23.13 -20.13
CA LYS A 1 -41.95 -23.44 -18.99
C LYS A 1 -41.29 -22.13 -18.59
N SER A 2 -41.88 -21.33 -17.70
CA SER A 2 -41.75 -21.41 -16.22
C SER A 2 -40.27 -21.54 -15.82
N GLY A 3 -39.62 -20.63 -15.11
CA GLY A 3 -39.96 -19.35 -14.50
C GLY A 3 -38.66 -18.82 -13.92
N GLU A 4 -38.44 -17.52 -14.01
CA GLU A 4 -37.45 -16.79 -13.22
C GLU A 4 -38.17 -16.24 -11.97
N PRO A 5 -37.48 -15.98 -10.84
CA PRO A 5 -36.63 -14.78 -10.82
C PRO A 5 -35.32 -14.87 -10.00
N GLY A 6 -34.30 -14.17 -10.52
CA GLY A 6 -33.61 -13.13 -9.74
C GLY A 6 -32.49 -13.59 -8.81
N ALA A 7 -31.27 -13.68 -9.34
CA ALA A 7 -30.07 -13.61 -8.52
C ALA A 7 -29.93 -12.20 -7.93
N VAL A 8 -30.13 -12.12 -6.61
CA VAL A 8 -30.13 -10.92 -5.78
C VAL A 8 -28.79 -10.17 -5.86
N TRP A 9 -28.83 -8.94 -6.36
CA TRP A 9 -27.79 -7.94 -6.15
C TRP A 9 -27.78 -7.53 -4.67
N ARG A 10 -26.74 -7.89 -3.91
CA ARG A 10 -26.52 -7.29 -2.58
C ARG A 10 -25.99 -5.87 -2.75
N ARG A 11 -26.91 -4.91 -2.61
CA ARG A 11 -26.62 -3.49 -2.41
C ARG A 11 -25.93 -3.34 -1.04
N ALA A 12 -24.82 -2.61 -0.98
CA ALA A 12 -24.17 -2.21 0.26
C ALA A 12 -24.94 -1.07 0.94
N GLU A 13 -26.22 -1.32 1.28
CA GLU A 13 -27.10 -0.42 2.01
C GLU A 13 -27.98 -1.25 2.94
N ASP A 14 -27.38 -1.83 3.99
CA ASP A 14 -28.12 -2.48 5.06
C ASP A 14 -27.59 -2.05 6.44
N LEU A 15 -27.50 -0.72 6.63
CA LEU A 15 -27.43 -0.09 7.95
C LEU A 15 -28.79 0.55 8.24
N ARG A 16 -29.82 -0.28 8.39
CA ARG A 16 -31.08 0.14 8.99
C ARG A 16 -30.93 0.15 10.51
N ASN A 17 -30.56 1.32 11.01
CA ASN A 17 -31.18 2.04 12.12
C ASN A 17 -31.64 1.18 13.35
N PRO A 18 -30.92 1.22 14.49
CA PRO A 18 -31.31 0.49 15.70
C PRO A 18 -32.49 1.14 16.49
N PHE A 19 -33.06 2.26 16.02
CA PHE A 19 -34.15 2.95 16.71
C PHE A 19 -35.55 2.46 16.31
N ARG A 20 -35.93 1.25 16.77
CA ARG A 20 -37.34 0.92 17.02
C ARG A 20 -37.46 -0.35 17.89
N LYS A 21 -37.49 -0.16 19.21
CA LYS A 21 -38.09 -1.10 20.15
C LYS A 21 -39.04 -0.34 21.09
N PRO A 22 -40.09 -0.99 21.59
CA PRO A 22 -41.30 -0.34 22.09
C PRO A 22 -41.04 0.35 23.42
N LEU A 23 -41.77 1.45 23.61
CA LEU A 23 -41.82 2.23 24.84
C LEU A 23 -42.53 1.43 25.94
N GLY A 24 -41.89 1.22 27.08
CA GLY A 24 -42.57 0.75 28.30
C GLY A 24 -41.63 0.12 29.34
N SER A 25 -41.44 0.83 30.46
CA SER A 25 -40.92 0.42 31.78
C SER A 25 -39.64 -0.42 31.79
N TRP A 26 -38.52 -0.01 32.39
CA TRP A 26 -38.40 0.44 33.78
C TRP A 26 -37.42 1.61 33.91
N ALA A 27 -37.78 2.57 34.74
CA ALA A 27 -36.93 3.67 35.18
C ALA A 27 -36.13 3.27 36.42
N LEU A 28 -34.89 3.76 36.52
CA LEU A 28 -33.98 3.78 37.69
C LEU A 28 -33.53 2.39 38.19
N GLU A 29 -32.30 2.06 38.54
CA GLU A 29 -30.98 2.68 38.79
C GLU A 29 -29.97 1.72 38.12
N VAL A 30 -28.79 2.07 37.62
CA VAL A 30 -27.63 2.66 38.28
C VAL A 30 -26.73 3.12 37.12
N ILE A 31 -26.48 4.43 37.01
CA ILE A 31 -25.28 4.89 36.30
C ILE A 31 -24.14 4.52 37.25
N PRO A 32 -23.25 3.56 36.95
CA PRO A 32 -22.07 3.42 37.77
C PRO A 32 -21.32 4.74 37.62
N MET A 33 -21.24 5.50 38.71
CA MET A 33 -20.31 6.61 38.86
C MET A 33 -18.94 6.04 38.50
N ALA A 34 -18.52 6.24 37.25
CA ALA A 34 -17.18 5.86 36.83
C ALA A 34 -16.25 6.66 37.73
N SER A 35 -15.58 5.96 38.65
CA SER A 35 -14.54 6.53 39.50
C SER A 35 -13.61 7.36 38.60
N PRO A 36 -13.12 8.52 39.06
CA PRO A 36 -12.15 9.31 38.29
C PRO A 36 -10.94 8.45 37.86
N GLN A 37 -10.64 7.38 38.59
CA GLN A 37 -9.62 6.39 38.24
C GLN A 37 -10.00 5.54 37.02
N THR A 38 -11.27 5.16 36.86
CA THR A 38 -11.76 4.41 35.69
C THR A 38 -11.75 5.28 34.43
N LEU A 39 -12.16 6.55 34.55
CA LEU A 39 -12.05 7.54 33.48
C LEU A 39 -10.59 7.76 33.08
N LEU A 40 -9.70 7.91 34.05
CA LEU A 40 -8.26 8.05 33.80
C LEU A 40 -7.69 6.80 33.12
N LEU A 41 -8.07 5.60 33.56
CA LEU A 41 -7.66 4.34 32.94
C LEU A 41 -8.16 4.23 31.49
N CYS A 42 -9.41 4.59 31.20
CA CYS A 42 -9.94 4.61 29.84
C CYS A 42 -9.20 5.62 28.96
N LEU A 43 -8.89 6.82 29.47
CA LEU A 43 -8.10 7.83 28.76
C LEU A 43 -6.67 7.34 28.49
N LEU A 44 -6.03 6.68 29.46
CA LEU A 44 -4.71 6.09 29.29
C LEU A 44 -4.71 4.98 28.24
N VAL A 45 -5.71 4.09 28.25
CA VAL A 45 -5.85 3.03 27.23
C VAL A 45 -6.02 3.63 25.83
N LEU A 46 -6.87 4.65 25.68
CA LEU A 46 -7.04 5.33 24.39
C LEU A 46 -5.72 5.97 23.90
N ALA A 47 -5.00 6.66 24.79
CA ALA A 47 -3.70 7.27 24.48
C ALA A 47 -2.63 6.23 24.08
N VAL A 48 -2.65 5.03 24.66
CA VAL A 48 -1.74 3.94 24.27
C VAL A 48 -2.14 3.31 22.93
N THR A 49 -3.45 3.22 22.62
CA THR A 49 -3.93 2.64 21.36
C THR A 49 -3.72 3.54 20.13
N GLU A 50 -3.68 4.86 20.31
CA GLU A 50 -3.36 5.83 19.25
C GLU A 50 -1.92 5.66 18.72
N GLY A 51 -1.02 5.07 19.50
CA GLY A 51 0.39 4.89 19.13
C GLY A 51 0.71 3.64 18.31
N TRP A 52 -0.20 2.67 18.20
CA TRP A 52 0.05 1.39 17.52
C TRP A 52 -0.65 1.29 16.15
N GLY A 53 -1.65 2.13 15.90
CA GLY A 53 -2.50 2.03 14.72
C GLY A 53 -2.11 3.04 13.64
N ARG A 54 -1.41 2.55 12.61
CA ARG A 54 -1.10 3.23 11.33
C ARG A 54 0.21 4.02 11.35
N GLN A 55 1.29 3.35 10.95
CA GLN A 55 2.14 3.94 9.91
C GLN A 55 1.20 4.23 8.73
N ALA A 56 0.56 5.41 8.73
CA ALA A 56 -0.16 5.89 7.56
C ALA A 56 0.93 6.05 6.51
N ALA A 57 1.07 5.03 5.66
CA ALA A 57 2.14 4.99 4.71
C ALA A 57 2.03 6.25 3.86
N ILE A 58 3.08 7.07 3.87
CA ILE A 58 3.06 8.40 3.26
C ILE A 58 2.55 8.21 1.82
N PRO A 59 1.39 8.77 1.46
CA PRO A 59 0.82 8.57 0.15
C PRO A 59 1.76 9.16 -0.90
N GLY A 60 1.91 8.45 -2.01
CA GLY A 60 2.80 8.83 -3.09
C GLY A 60 4.05 7.97 -3.23
N CYS A 61 4.80 8.24 -4.29
CA CYS A 61 5.96 7.48 -4.73
C CYS A 61 7.18 8.40 -4.79
N HIS A 62 8.25 8.05 -4.07
CA HIS A 62 9.40 8.92 -3.88
C HIS A 62 10.73 8.16 -3.94
N LEU A 63 11.81 8.93 -4.06
CA LEU A 63 13.17 8.40 -4.05
C LEU A 63 13.58 8.04 -2.63
N HIS A 64 14.20 6.87 -2.49
CA HIS A 64 14.77 6.39 -1.26
C HIS A 64 16.24 6.04 -1.44
N PRO A 65 17.16 6.69 -0.68
CA PRO A 65 18.57 6.37 -0.74
C PRO A 65 18.83 5.03 -0.03
N PHE A 66 19.64 4.18 -0.64
CA PHE A 66 20.07 2.91 -0.05
C PHE A 66 21.52 2.58 -0.42
N ASN A 67 22.22 1.90 0.49
CA ASN A 67 23.60 1.50 0.28
C ASN A 67 23.65 0.23 -0.56
N VAL A 68 24.28 0.32 -1.73
CA VAL A 68 24.58 -0.84 -2.56
C VAL A 68 26.06 -1.17 -2.48
N THR A 69 26.36 -2.45 -2.37
CA THR A 69 27.70 -2.99 -2.58
C THR A 69 27.79 -3.52 -4.00
N VAL A 70 28.76 -3.02 -4.76
CA VAL A 70 28.98 -3.39 -6.15
C VAL A 70 30.24 -4.24 -6.22
N ARG A 71 30.20 -5.34 -6.96
CA ARG A 71 31.35 -6.23 -7.19
C ARG A 71 31.58 -6.36 -8.70
N SER A 72 32.84 -6.37 -9.12
CA SER A 72 33.23 -6.49 -10.53
C SER A 72 32.96 -7.90 -11.07
N ASP A 73 33.17 -8.92 -10.23
CA ASP A 73 33.13 -10.33 -10.58
C ASP A 73 32.39 -11.18 -9.52
N ARG A 74 32.00 -12.42 -9.89
CA ARG A 74 31.34 -13.36 -8.97
C ARG A 74 32.23 -13.81 -7.82
N GLN A 75 33.55 -13.77 -7.99
CA GLN A 75 34.52 -14.10 -6.95
C GLN A 75 34.73 -12.95 -5.95
N GLY A 76 34.24 -11.73 -6.25
CA GLY A 76 34.30 -10.59 -5.34
C GLY A 76 35.71 -10.03 -5.12
N THR A 77 36.59 -10.19 -6.11
CA THR A 77 38.00 -9.75 -6.03
C THR A 77 38.14 -8.23 -6.01
N CYS A 78 37.12 -7.53 -6.51
CA CYS A 78 36.99 -6.08 -6.48
C CYS A 78 35.61 -5.69 -5.95
N GLN A 79 35.56 -4.81 -4.95
CA GLN A 79 34.31 -4.33 -4.38
C GLN A 79 34.33 -2.83 -4.07
N GLY A 80 33.16 -2.21 -4.15
CA GLY A 80 32.94 -0.83 -3.75
C GLY A 80 31.53 -0.65 -3.20
N SER A 81 31.28 0.50 -2.58
CA SER A 81 29.95 0.86 -2.11
C SER A 81 29.55 2.23 -2.65
N HIS A 82 28.26 2.38 -2.92
CA HIS A 82 27.69 3.63 -3.39
C HIS A 82 26.27 3.80 -2.84
N VAL A 83 25.86 5.03 -2.61
CA VAL A 83 24.47 5.34 -2.25
C VAL A 83 23.65 5.40 -3.54
N ALA A 84 22.89 4.34 -3.81
CA ALA A 84 21.93 4.32 -4.91
C ALA A 84 20.58 4.87 -4.44
N GLN A 85 19.70 5.15 -5.39
CA GLN A 85 18.33 5.61 -5.19
C GLN A 85 17.38 4.56 -5.75
N ALA A 86 16.38 4.19 -4.95
CA ALA A 86 15.28 3.32 -5.31
C ALA A 86 13.96 4.08 -5.27
N CYS A 87 12.90 3.50 -5.81
CA CYS A 87 11.54 4.03 -5.68
C CYS A 87 10.77 3.25 -4.61
N VAL A 88 10.23 3.96 -3.64
CA VAL A 88 9.38 3.39 -2.59
C VAL A 88 8.17 4.29 -2.38
N GLY A 89 7.04 3.68 -2.02
CA GLY A 89 5.82 4.44 -1.79
C GLY A 89 4.54 3.66 -2.03
N HIS A 90 3.43 4.32 -1.76
CA HIS A 90 2.08 3.77 -1.91
C HIS A 90 1.33 4.56 -2.98
N CYS A 91 0.89 3.85 -4.02
CA CYS A 91 0.12 4.41 -5.13
C CYS A 91 -1.34 3.99 -5.03
N GLU A 92 -2.24 4.91 -5.37
CA GLU A 92 -3.67 4.65 -5.31
C GLU A 92 -4.08 3.67 -6.41
N SER A 93 -4.83 2.64 -6.02
CA SER A 93 -5.37 1.64 -6.92
C SER A 93 -6.87 1.52 -6.68
N SER A 94 -7.63 1.21 -7.72
CA SER A 94 -9.09 1.11 -7.64
C SER A 94 -9.62 -0.07 -8.43
N ALA A 95 -10.79 -0.57 -8.03
CA ALA A 95 -11.54 -1.58 -8.75
C ALA A 95 -13.00 -1.15 -8.81
N PHE A 96 -13.59 -1.21 -10.00
CA PHE A 96 -14.96 -0.80 -10.24
C PHE A 96 -15.65 -1.75 -11.22
N PRO A 97 -16.99 -1.83 -11.21
CA PRO A 97 -17.73 -2.61 -12.19
C PRO A 97 -17.34 -2.23 -13.61
N SER A 98 -17.07 -3.23 -14.45
CA SER A 98 -16.69 -2.99 -15.83
C SER A 98 -17.77 -2.22 -16.57
N ARG A 99 -17.34 -1.28 -17.42
CA ARG A 99 -18.25 -0.56 -18.33
C ARG A 99 -18.94 -1.57 -19.24
N TYR A 100 -20.18 -1.25 -19.66
CA TYR A 100 -20.97 -2.12 -20.53
C TYR A 100 -20.23 -2.54 -21.80
N SER A 101 -19.46 -1.63 -22.41
CA SER A 101 -18.63 -1.92 -23.58
C SER A 101 -17.59 -3.02 -23.32
N VAL A 102 -16.97 -3.04 -22.14
CA VAL A 102 -15.99 -4.07 -21.74
C VAL A 102 -16.68 -5.39 -21.43
N LEU A 103 -17.86 -5.36 -20.80
CA LEU A 103 -18.67 -6.55 -20.55
C LEU A 103 -19.02 -7.26 -21.86
N VAL A 104 -19.58 -6.54 -22.83
CA VAL A 104 -19.96 -7.12 -24.13
C VAL A 104 -18.74 -7.61 -24.91
N ALA A 105 -17.66 -6.81 -24.97
CA ALA A 105 -16.44 -7.20 -25.69
C ALA A 105 -15.73 -8.42 -25.08
N SER A 106 -15.86 -8.62 -23.76
CA SER A 106 -15.28 -9.78 -23.07
C SER A 106 -16.20 -11.01 -23.01
N GLY A 107 -17.42 -10.93 -23.57
CA GLY A 107 -18.43 -11.99 -23.42
C GLY A 107 -18.83 -12.20 -21.95
N TYR A 108 -18.94 -11.10 -21.18
CA TYR A 108 -19.26 -11.08 -19.75
C TYR A 108 -18.27 -11.87 -18.87
N ARG A 109 -17.02 -12.01 -19.32
CA ARG A 109 -15.95 -12.67 -18.55
C ARG A 109 -15.19 -11.70 -17.65
N HIS A 110 -15.18 -10.40 -17.97
CA HIS A 110 -14.49 -9.37 -17.20
C HIS A 110 -15.50 -8.42 -16.55
N ASN A 111 -16.09 -8.86 -15.44
CA ASN A 111 -17.16 -8.13 -14.73
C ASN A 111 -16.65 -6.94 -13.90
N VAL A 112 -15.36 -6.96 -13.54
CA VAL A 112 -14.69 -5.93 -12.77
C VAL A 112 -13.50 -5.43 -13.57
N THR A 113 -13.36 -4.11 -13.66
CA THR A 113 -12.18 -3.45 -14.19
C THR A 113 -11.36 -2.96 -13.00
N SER A 114 -10.08 -3.32 -12.99
CA SER A 114 -9.13 -2.88 -11.97
C SER A 114 -8.09 -1.95 -12.59
N VAL A 115 -7.80 -0.86 -11.90
CA VAL A 115 -6.71 0.07 -12.19
C VAL A 115 -5.71 -0.07 -11.06
N SER A 116 -4.64 -0.83 -11.32
CA SER A 116 -3.54 -1.03 -10.37
C SER A 116 -2.37 -0.11 -10.71
N GLN A 117 -2.02 0.75 -9.75
CA GLN A 117 -0.83 1.60 -9.85
C GLN A 117 0.29 1.07 -8.97
N CYS A 118 1.50 1.02 -9.53
CA CYS A 118 2.72 0.61 -8.88
C CYS A 118 3.69 1.80 -8.82
N CYS A 119 4.44 1.93 -7.72
CA CYS A 119 5.53 2.89 -7.62
C CYS A 119 6.71 2.39 -8.46
N THR A 120 7.03 3.10 -9.55
CA THR A 120 8.04 2.66 -10.53
C THR A 120 9.05 3.75 -10.88
N ILE A 121 10.19 3.34 -11.40
CA ILE A 121 11.24 4.24 -11.88
C ILE A 121 10.79 4.88 -13.20
N SER A 122 10.68 6.21 -13.20
CA SER A 122 10.36 7.02 -14.38
C SER A 122 11.60 7.62 -15.04
N GLY A 123 12.71 7.74 -14.31
CA GLY A 123 13.99 8.19 -14.85
C GLY A 123 15.16 7.45 -14.21
N LEU A 124 16.15 7.10 -15.04
CA LEU A 124 17.42 6.49 -14.60
C LEU A 124 18.56 7.48 -14.76
N LYS A 125 19.59 7.32 -13.93
CA LYS A 125 20.87 8.02 -14.05
C LYS A 125 22.00 7.00 -13.92
N LYS A 126 23.05 7.16 -14.72
CA LYS A 126 24.30 6.41 -14.57
C LYS A 126 25.21 7.13 -13.57
N VAL A 127 25.83 6.35 -12.69
CA VAL A 127 26.82 6.84 -11.72
C VAL A 127 28.04 5.93 -11.73
N LYS A 128 29.21 6.54 -11.56
CA LYS A 128 30.51 5.86 -11.55
C LYS A 128 30.88 5.50 -10.12
N VAL A 129 31.23 4.25 -9.88
CA VAL A 129 31.59 3.71 -8.57
C VAL A 129 33.04 3.26 -8.61
N GLN A 130 33.85 3.73 -7.66
CA GLN A 130 35.21 3.24 -7.49
C GLN A 130 35.19 1.91 -6.74
N LEU A 131 35.84 0.91 -7.31
CA LEU A 131 36.03 -0.40 -6.72
C LEU A 131 37.47 -0.51 -6.20
N GLN A 132 37.62 -1.07 -5.01
CA GLN A 132 38.90 -1.47 -4.44
C GLN A 132 39.11 -2.95 -4.71
N CYS A 133 40.22 -3.29 -5.34
CA CYS A 133 40.63 -4.65 -5.64
C CYS A 133 41.77 -5.09 -4.71
N GLY A 134 42.11 -6.38 -4.70
CA GLY A 134 43.33 -6.85 -4.03
C GLY A 134 44.58 -6.08 -4.49
N GLY A 135 45.40 -5.66 -3.53
CA GLY A 135 46.52 -4.72 -3.75
C GLY A 135 46.08 -3.25 -3.67
N ASP A 136 46.81 -2.35 -4.33
CA ASP A 136 46.48 -0.90 -4.41
C ASP A 136 45.79 -0.54 -5.74
N ARG A 137 45.13 -1.53 -6.36
CA ARG A 137 44.50 -1.39 -7.66
C ARG A 137 43.08 -0.87 -7.51
N ARG A 138 42.77 0.21 -8.22
CA ARG A 138 41.43 0.82 -8.28
C ARG A 138 40.83 0.61 -9.66
N GLU A 139 39.56 0.23 -9.69
CA GLU A 139 38.77 0.12 -10.91
C GLU A 139 37.54 1.02 -10.82
N GLU A 140 36.92 1.31 -11.96
CA GLU A 140 35.70 2.12 -12.02
C GLU A 140 34.60 1.34 -12.75
N LEU A 141 33.40 1.33 -12.19
CA LEU A 141 32.24 0.67 -12.78
C LEU A 141 31.04 1.62 -12.80
N GLU A 142 30.31 1.61 -13.91
CA GLU A 142 29.06 2.36 -14.03
C GLU A 142 27.86 1.53 -13.57
N ILE A 143 27.06 2.07 -12.66
CA ILE A 143 25.78 1.49 -12.24
C ILE A 143 24.62 2.43 -12.56
N PHE A 144 23.43 1.87 -12.66
CA PHE A 144 22.19 2.64 -12.79
C PHE A 144 21.56 2.89 -11.43
N THR A 145 21.06 4.09 -11.23
CA THR A 145 20.31 4.52 -10.04
C THR A 145 19.03 5.22 -10.47
N ALA A 146 17.98 5.19 -9.64
CA ALA A 146 16.78 5.96 -9.91
C ALA A 146 17.08 7.48 -9.85
N ARG A 147 16.52 8.24 -10.79
CA ARG A 147 16.55 9.71 -10.81
C ARG A 147 15.18 10.28 -10.49
N ALA A 148 14.12 9.59 -10.88
CA ALA A 148 12.75 10.00 -10.65
C ALA A 148 11.85 8.77 -10.49
N CYS A 149 10.81 8.94 -9.69
CA CYS A 149 9.82 7.91 -9.38
C CYS A 149 8.42 8.46 -9.68
N GLN A 150 7.51 7.59 -10.11
CA GLN A 150 6.11 7.95 -10.30
C GLN A 150 5.20 6.75 -10.08
N CYS A 151 3.93 7.02 -9.77
CA CYS A 151 2.88 6.02 -9.83
C CYS A 151 2.47 5.82 -11.30
N ASP A 152 2.60 4.59 -11.81
CA ASP A 152 2.19 4.20 -13.16
C ASP A 152 1.48 2.84 -13.11
N MET A 153 0.77 2.46 -14.18
CA MET A 153 0.14 1.15 -14.26
C MET A 153 1.16 0.03 -14.04
N CYS A 154 0.79 -0.94 -13.21
CA CYS A 154 1.64 -2.11 -12.96
C CYS A 154 1.84 -2.91 -14.25
N ARG A 155 3.09 -2.99 -14.75
CA ARG A 155 3.45 -3.78 -15.94
C ARG A 155 4.03 -5.12 -15.51
N LEU A 156 3.39 -6.21 -15.89
CA LEU A 156 3.87 -7.57 -15.59
C LEU A 156 5.28 -7.84 -16.12
N SER A 157 5.71 -7.20 -17.21
CA SER A 157 7.06 -7.40 -17.77
C SER A 157 8.21 -6.92 -16.86
N ARG A 158 7.91 -6.23 -15.74
CA ARG A 158 8.91 -5.71 -14.80
C ARG A 158 9.00 -6.52 -13.50
N TYR A 159 8.14 -7.52 -13.30
CA TYR A 159 8.04 -8.35 -12.09
C TYR A 159 8.08 -9.83 -12.45
#